data_AF-A0A2G9YMH6-F1
#
_entry.id   AF-A0A2G9YMH6-F1
#
_cell.length_a   1.000
_cell.length_b   1.000
_cell.length_c   1.000
_cell.angle_alpha   90.00
_cell.angle_beta   90.00
_cell.angle_gamma   90.00
#
_symmetry.space_group_name_H-M   'P 1'
#
loop_
_entity.id
_entity.type
_entity.pdbx_description
1 polymer ?
#
loop_
_entity_poly.entity_id
_entity_poly.type
_entity_poly.pdbx_seq_one_letter_code
_entity_poly.pdbx_strand_id
1 'polypeptide(L)'
;MHKKGFTLIELMVVIAIIAILAIVLVPQVFRRVEKRKTAAVNAFYDSVKLAVLAYQTDLGGIWPESCTEATCNTIAGDNGGFVTAATNNARWEGPYIDRWPTAGGNPYGGNYQWTAASGTVFGATAVGERYITITGVPCIGATRIDRNLDHSPIATPQTGANIGLVRLSPAAANWPNCTTTPDNVTIVVLVSRDGPTN
;
A
#
# COMPACT_ATOMS: atom_id res chain seq x y z
N MET A 1 -36.92 -53.04 -8.68
CA MET A 1 -35.95 -52.20 -7.94
C MET A 1 -36.53 -50.80 -7.83
N HIS A 2 -37.20 -50.47 -6.72
CA HIS A 2 -37.84 -49.17 -6.54
C HIS A 2 -36.76 -48.12 -6.23
N LYS A 3 -36.52 -47.20 -7.19
CA LYS A 3 -35.70 -46.02 -6.94
C LYS A 3 -36.48 -45.11 -5.99
N LYS A 4 -35.96 -44.88 -4.78
CA LYS A 4 -36.48 -43.85 -3.87
C LYS A 4 -36.28 -42.48 -4.54
N GLY A 5 -37.38 -41.81 -4.86
CA GLY A 5 -37.34 -40.44 -5.37
C GLY A 5 -37.08 -39.46 -4.23
N PHE A 6 -36.24 -38.47 -4.48
CA PHE A 6 -35.99 -37.36 -3.56
C PHE A 6 -37.27 -36.54 -3.40
N THR A 7 -37.62 -36.14 -2.17
CA THR A 7 -38.84 -35.35 -1.95
C THR A 7 -38.58 -33.87 -2.26
N LEU A 8 -39.58 -33.18 -2.81
CA LEU A 8 -39.48 -31.74 -3.09
C LEU A 8 -39.20 -30.93 -1.81
N ILE A 9 -39.77 -31.38 -0.69
CA ILE A 9 -39.62 -30.73 0.61
C ILE A 9 -38.20 -30.88 1.19
N GLU A 10 -37.53 -32.02 0.98
CA GLU A 10 -36.12 -32.18 1.34
C GLU A 10 -35.26 -31.15 0.61
N LEU A 11 -35.50 -30.95 -0.68
CA LEU A 11 -34.74 -29.98 -1.45
C LEU A 11 -35.02 -28.55 -0.99
N MET A 12 -36.28 -28.22 -0.65
CA MET A 12 -36.66 -26.90 -0.17
C MET A 12 -36.00 -26.53 1.17
N VAL A 13 -35.96 -27.46 2.12
CA VAL A 13 -35.30 -27.22 3.41
C VAL A 13 -33.79 -27.04 3.22
N VAL A 14 -33.16 -27.80 2.32
CA VAL A 14 -31.73 -27.69 2.06
C VAL A 14 -31.36 -26.33 1.46
N ILE A 15 -32.09 -25.85 0.46
CA ILE A 15 -31.80 -24.52 -0.13
C ILE A 15 -32.06 -23.38 0.87
N ALA A 16 -33.05 -23.54 1.75
CA ALA A 16 -33.33 -22.56 2.82
C ALA A 16 -32.16 -22.46 3.80
N ILE A 17 -31.60 -23.59 4.22
CA ILE A 17 -30.42 -23.62 5.13
C ILE A 17 -29.20 -23.02 4.42
N ILE A 18 -28.94 -23.36 3.15
CA ILE A 18 -27.81 -22.80 2.38
C ILE A 18 -27.93 -21.27 2.26
N ALA A 19 -29.14 -20.75 2.00
CA ALA A 19 -29.37 -19.30 1.89
C ALA A 19 -29.05 -18.55 3.20
N ILE A 20 -29.46 -19.09 4.35
CA ILE A 20 -29.18 -18.49 5.66
C ILE A 20 -27.67 -18.46 5.92
N LEU A 21 -26.96 -19.56 5.66
CA LEU A 21 -25.52 -19.65 5.85
C LEU A 21 -24.76 -18.69 4.93
N ALA A 22 -25.20 -18.55 3.68
CA ALA A 22 -24.58 -17.66 2.71
C ALA A 22 -24.63 -16.19 3.17
N ILE A 23 -25.77 -15.72 3.70
CA ILE A 23 -25.96 -14.32 4.14
C ILE A 23 -24.98 -13.94 5.25
N VAL A 24 -24.72 -14.84 6.21
CA VAL A 24 -23.82 -14.56 7.34
C VAL A 24 -22.35 -14.58 6.90
N LEU A 25 -22.00 -15.43 5.94
CA LEU A 25 -20.61 -15.65 5.53
C LEU A 25 -20.06 -14.49 4.68
N VAL A 26 -20.85 -13.98 3.74
CA VAL A 26 -20.44 -12.95 2.76
C VAL A 26 -19.78 -11.71 3.39
N PRO A 27 -20.39 -11.00 4.37
CA PRO A 27 -19.78 -9.79 4.93
C PRO A 27 -18.47 -10.08 5.68
N GLN A 28 -18.31 -11.27 6.26
CA GLN A 28 -17.08 -11.66 6.94
C GLN A 28 -15.93 -11.87 5.96
N VAL A 29 -16.20 -12.49 4.80
CA VAL A 29 -15.19 -12.71 3.76
C VAL A 29 -14.64 -11.38 3.25
N PHE A 30 -15.50 -10.41 2.97
CA PHE A 30 -15.05 -9.08 2.52
C PHE A 30 -14.14 -8.39 3.53
N ARG A 31 -14.49 -8.42 4.82
CA ARG A 31 -13.64 -7.85 5.88
C ARG A 31 -12.26 -8.53 5.95
N ARG A 32 -12.21 -9.86 5.76
CA ARG A 32 -10.95 -10.62 5.72
C ARG A 32 -10.11 -10.30 4.49
N VAL A 33 -10.73 -10.18 3.32
CA VAL A 33 -10.05 -9.75 2.08
C VAL A 33 -9.43 -8.37 2.27
N GLU A 34 -10.20 -7.41 2.76
CA GLU A 34 -9.71 -6.05 2.99
C GLU A 34 -8.59 -6.00 4.02
N LYS A 35 -8.68 -6.80 5.11
CA LYS A 35 -7.57 -6.91 6.07
C LYS A 35 -6.30 -7.48 5.46
N ARG A 36 -6.41 -8.48 4.58
CA ARG A 36 -5.26 -9.04 3.87
C ARG A 36 -4.62 -8.03 2.92
N LYS A 37 -5.43 -7.26 2.19
CA LYS A 37 -4.92 -6.19 1.31
C LYS A 37 -4.13 -5.14 2.08
N THR A 38 -4.68 -4.61 3.18
CA THR A 38 -3.97 -3.65 4.04
C THR A 38 -2.67 -4.25 4.59
N ALA A 39 -2.69 -5.50 5.05
CA ALA A 39 -1.49 -6.15 5.57
C ALA A 39 -0.41 -6.34 4.49
N ALA A 40 -0.81 -6.69 3.26
CA ALA A 40 0.12 -6.81 2.14
C ALA A 40 0.76 -5.46 1.78
N VAL A 41 -0.01 -4.36 1.81
CA VAL A 41 0.55 -3.01 1.60
C VAL A 41 1.59 -2.67 2.67
N ASN A 42 1.29 -2.92 3.94
CA ASN A 42 2.21 -2.61 5.03
C ASN A 42 3.48 -3.46 4.95
N ALA A 43 3.36 -4.75 4.67
CA ALA A 43 4.51 -5.64 4.50
C ALA A 43 5.39 -5.20 3.32
N PHE A 44 4.78 -4.74 2.21
CA PHE A 44 5.53 -4.18 1.10
C PHE A 44 6.25 -2.89 1.50
N TYR A 45 5.59 -1.97 2.21
CA TYR A 45 6.23 -0.77 2.74
C TYR A 45 7.45 -1.10 3.62
N ASP A 46 7.32 -2.04 4.56
CA ASP A 46 8.42 -2.47 5.43
C ASP A 46 9.58 -3.06 4.62
N SER A 47 9.28 -3.87 3.61
CA SER A 47 10.31 -4.43 2.72
C SER A 47 11.06 -3.35 1.95
N VAL A 48 10.37 -2.33 1.44
CA VAL A 48 11.01 -1.21 0.75
C VAL A 48 11.83 -0.37 1.72
N LYS A 49 11.33 -0.12 2.93
CA LYS A 49 12.08 0.62 3.96
C LYS A 49 13.41 -0.04 4.30
N LEU A 50 13.42 -1.37 4.45
CA LEU A 50 14.64 -2.14 4.66
C LEU A 50 15.55 -2.12 3.42
N ALA A 51 14.98 -2.27 2.23
CA ALA A 51 15.73 -2.23 0.97
C ALA A 51 16.43 -0.88 0.76
N VAL A 52 15.77 0.23 1.08
CA VAL A 52 16.35 1.58 1.03
C VAL A 52 17.54 1.72 1.97
N LEU A 53 17.42 1.20 3.20
CA LEU A 53 18.51 1.25 4.18
C LEU A 53 19.71 0.40 3.75
N ALA A 54 19.46 -0.80 3.22
CA ALA A 54 20.52 -1.66 2.69
C ALA A 54 21.23 -1.00 1.49
N TYR A 55 20.45 -0.50 0.52
CA TYR A 55 20.98 0.23 -0.64
C TYR A 55 21.87 1.40 -0.23
N GLN A 56 21.43 2.19 0.75
CA GLN A 56 22.20 3.33 1.24
C GLN A 56 23.51 2.89 1.91
N THR A 57 23.46 1.79 2.67
CA THR A 57 24.63 1.26 3.38
C THR A 57 25.70 0.80 2.39
N ASP A 58 25.30 0.06 1.36
CA ASP A 58 26.22 -0.53 0.40
C ASP A 58 26.81 0.52 -0.55
N LEU A 59 25.99 1.47 -1.00
CA LEU A 59 26.43 2.52 -1.93
C LEU A 59 27.03 3.76 -1.24
N GLY A 60 27.21 3.72 0.08
CA GLY A 60 27.92 4.76 0.83
C GLY A 60 27.16 6.08 0.93
N GLY A 61 25.86 6.02 1.28
CA GLY A 61 25.01 7.19 1.49
C GLY A 61 24.20 7.62 0.27
N ILE A 62 24.37 6.96 -0.87
CA ILE A 62 23.62 7.23 -2.10
C ILE A 62 22.23 6.59 -2.00
N TRP A 63 21.21 7.35 -2.40
CA TRP A 63 19.82 6.89 -2.38
C TRP A 63 19.42 6.24 -3.72
N PRO A 64 18.45 5.31 -3.71
CA PRO A 64 17.84 4.80 -4.93
C PRO A 64 17.21 5.94 -5.73
N GLU A 65 17.40 5.94 -7.05
CA GLU A 65 16.84 6.98 -7.93
C GLU A 65 15.31 6.94 -7.95
N SER A 66 14.68 8.11 -8.07
CA SER A 66 13.23 8.17 -8.21
C SER A 66 12.78 7.36 -9.42
N CYS A 67 11.70 6.60 -9.27
CA CYS A 67 11.01 6.00 -10.39
C CYS A 67 9.60 6.61 -10.49
N THR A 68 9.16 6.92 -11.70
CA THR A 68 7.81 7.44 -11.96
C THR A 68 6.93 6.32 -12.50
N GLU A 69 5.64 6.56 -12.67
CA GLU A 69 4.73 5.56 -13.26
C GLU A 69 5.21 5.01 -14.61
N ALA A 70 5.92 5.82 -15.40
CA ALA A 70 6.50 5.43 -16.69
C ALA A 70 7.72 4.51 -16.57
N THR A 71 8.41 4.49 -15.42
CA THR A 71 9.66 3.72 -15.23
C THR A 71 9.49 2.58 -14.22
N CYS A 72 8.79 2.78 -13.10
CA CYS A 72 8.59 1.75 -12.06
C CYS A 72 7.78 0.54 -12.53
N ASN A 73 6.84 0.77 -13.46
CA ASN A 73 5.71 -0.13 -13.72
C ASN A 73 5.71 -0.74 -15.12
N THR A 74 6.67 -0.36 -15.97
CA THR A 74 6.77 -0.80 -17.38
C THR A 74 7.63 -2.07 -17.54
N ILE A 75 8.59 -2.30 -16.65
CA ILE A 75 9.39 -3.53 -16.59
C ILE A 75 9.33 -4.09 -15.16
N ALA A 76 8.91 -5.35 -15.01
CA ALA A 76 9.00 -6.03 -13.73
C ALA A 76 10.47 -6.09 -13.29
N GLY A 77 10.84 -5.33 -12.26
CA GLY A 77 12.19 -5.35 -11.69
C GLY A 77 13.09 -4.16 -12.02
N ASP A 78 12.60 -3.07 -12.60
CA ASP A 78 13.42 -1.83 -12.71
C ASP A 78 12.79 -0.71 -11.89
N ASN A 79 13.33 -0.51 -10.67
CA ASN A 79 12.78 0.42 -9.70
C ASN A 79 13.91 1.12 -8.94
N GLY A 80 14.53 2.10 -9.58
CA GLY A 80 15.46 3.01 -8.89
C GLY A 80 16.72 2.36 -8.33
N GLY A 81 17.03 1.13 -8.70
CA GLY A 81 18.20 0.39 -8.20
C GLY A 81 17.89 -0.75 -7.23
N PHE A 82 16.63 -0.96 -6.83
CA PHE A 82 16.27 -1.95 -5.81
C PHE A 82 16.41 -3.41 -6.25
N VAL A 83 16.04 -3.71 -7.50
CA VAL A 83 16.00 -5.08 -8.03
C VAL A 83 17.14 -5.30 -9.01
N THR A 84 17.37 -4.36 -9.92
CA THR A 84 18.54 -4.30 -10.79
C THR A 84 19.39 -3.10 -10.44
N ALA A 85 20.70 -3.18 -10.64
CA ALA A 85 21.59 -2.05 -10.42
C ALA A 85 21.19 -0.86 -11.33
N ALA A 86 20.88 0.30 -10.75
CA ALA A 86 20.54 1.52 -11.49
C ALA A 86 21.76 2.17 -12.15
N THR A 87 22.94 1.93 -11.60
CA THR A 87 24.23 2.41 -12.12
C THR A 87 25.22 1.26 -12.15
N ASN A 88 26.27 1.33 -12.99
CA ASN A 88 27.42 0.40 -12.96
C ASN A 88 28.29 0.63 -11.70
N ASN A 89 27.67 0.72 -10.53
CA ASN A 89 28.35 0.94 -9.27
C ASN A 89 28.90 -0.40 -8.79
N ALA A 90 30.22 -0.50 -8.71
CA ALA A 90 30.92 -1.70 -8.23
C ALA A 90 30.57 -2.09 -6.77
N ARG A 91 29.92 -1.18 -6.01
CA ARG A 91 29.45 -1.43 -4.65
C ARG A 91 28.02 -1.97 -4.56
N TRP A 92 27.32 -2.16 -5.68
CA TRP A 92 25.97 -2.71 -5.64
C TRP A 92 26.03 -4.21 -5.32
N GLU A 93 25.46 -4.60 -4.18
CA GLU A 93 25.41 -6.00 -3.73
C GLU A 93 23.99 -6.60 -3.81
N GLY A 94 23.08 -5.89 -4.48
CA GLY A 94 21.67 -6.27 -4.60
C GLY A 94 21.43 -7.60 -5.35
N PRO A 95 20.16 -8.03 -5.49
CA PRO A 95 18.93 -7.25 -5.28
C PRO A 95 18.57 -7.00 -3.81
N TYR A 96 18.04 -5.82 -3.53
CA TYR A 96 17.57 -5.39 -2.19
C TYR A 96 16.10 -5.74 -1.93
N ILE A 97 15.34 -6.01 -3.00
CA ILE A 97 14.01 -6.60 -2.95
C ILE A 97 13.89 -7.62 -4.07
N ASP A 98 13.17 -8.72 -3.84
CA ASP A 98 12.99 -9.79 -4.84
C ASP A 98 12.30 -9.27 -6.10
N ARG A 99 11.25 -8.45 -5.92
CA ARG A 99 10.50 -7.88 -7.02
C ARG A 99 9.77 -6.61 -6.60
N TRP A 100 9.76 -5.65 -7.52
CA TRP A 100 8.80 -4.56 -7.47
C TRP A 100 7.52 -4.92 -8.27
N PRO A 101 6.32 -4.64 -7.72
CA PRO A 101 5.06 -4.91 -8.42
C PRO A 101 4.93 -4.14 -9.74
N THR A 102 4.40 -4.78 -10.78
CA THR A 102 4.11 -4.13 -12.07
C THR A 102 2.90 -3.18 -11.95
N ALA A 103 2.54 -2.50 -13.05
CA ALA A 103 1.31 -1.72 -13.12
C ALA A 103 0.08 -2.51 -12.62
N GLY A 104 -0.73 -1.89 -11.76
CA GLY A 104 -1.88 -2.52 -11.11
C GLY A 104 -1.53 -3.59 -10.06
N GLY A 105 -0.25 -3.74 -9.73
CA GLY A 105 0.27 -4.80 -8.87
C GLY A 105 0.05 -4.59 -7.38
N ASN A 106 -0.46 -3.43 -6.95
CA ASN A 106 -0.82 -3.27 -5.54
C ASN A 106 -2.12 -4.06 -5.20
N PRO A 107 -2.35 -4.43 -3.93
CA PRO A 107 -3.51 -5.24 -3.53
C PRO A 107 -4.89 -4.62 -3.82
N TYR A 108 -4.94 -3.34 -4.15
CA TYR A 108 -6.14 -2.59 -4.51
C TYR A 108 -6.29 -2.36 -6.02
N GLY A 109 -5.35 -2.85 -6.84
CA GLY A 109 -5.36 -2.72 -8.29
C GLY A 109 -4.72 -1.43 -8.83
N GLY A 110 -4.08 -0.63 -7.98
CA GLY A 110 -3.29 0.53 -8.37
C GLY A 110 -1.78 0.25 -8.41
N ASN A 111 -0.99 1.32 -8.39
CA ASN A 111 0.46 1.28 -8.56
C ASN A 111 1.20 1.61 -7.27
N TYR A 112 2.48 1.20 -7.22
CA TYR A 112 3.48 1.71 -6.28
C TYR A 112 4.49 2.56 -7.05
N GLN A 113 4.90 3.69 -6.49
CA GLN A 113 5.96 4.52 -7.05
C GLN A 113 6.95 4.92 -5.96
N TRP A 114 8.24 4.78 -6.22
CA TRP A 114 9.29 5.26 -5.33
C TRP A 114 9.72 6.67 -5.73
N THR A 115 9.70 7.60 -4.78
CA THR A 115 10.19 8.96 -5.01
C THR A 115 11.27 9.30 -3.99
N ALA A 116 12.46 9.61 -4.51
CA ALA A 116 13.56 10.24 -3.79
C ALA A 116 13.69 11.68 -4.30
N ALA A 117 12.98 12.61 -3.67
CA ALA A 117 12.94 14.01 -4.08
C ALA A 117 13.24 14.96 -2.91
N SER A 118 13.84 16.11 -3.20
CA SER A 118 13.78 17.25 -2.26
C SER A 118 12.35 17.79 -2.28
N GLY A 119 11.58 17.54 -1.24
CA GLY A 119 10.14 17.79 -1.22
C GLY A 119 9.69 18.45 0.07
N THR A 120 8.50 19.05 0.01
CA THR A 120 7.77 19.58 1.17
C THR A 120 6.53 18.75 1.47
N VAL A 121 6.49 17.50 0.98
CA VAL A 121 5.32 16.62 1.07
C VAL A 121 5.03 16.32 2.53
N PHE A 122 6.06 16.12 3.37
CA PHE A 122 5.95 15.81 4.78
C PHE A 122 6.39 16.97 5.72
N GLY A 123 6.82 18.13 5.21
CA GLY A 123 7.30 19.27 6.01
C GLY A 123 7.49 20.56 5.20
N ALA A 124 7.57 21.72 5.86
CA ALA A 124 7.64 23.03 5.19
C ALA A 124 9.04 23.43 4.64
N THR A 125 10.06 22.64 4.95
CA THR A 125 11.45 22.87 4.51
C THR A 125 11.82 21.77 3.53
N ALA A 126 12.47 22.11 2.41
CA ALA A 126 12.87 21.17 1.37
C ALA A 126 14.01 20.24 1.83
N VAL A 127 13.71 19.35 2.78
CA VAL A 127 14.56 18.22 3.13
C VAL A 127 14.44 17.15 2.05
N GLY A 128 15.49 16.34 1.86
CA GLY A 128 15.38 15.16 1.00
C GLY A 128 14.37 14.21 1.62
N GLU A 129 13.16 14.16 1.06
CA GLU A 129 12.07 13.31 1.49
C GLU A 129 11.98 12.12 0.54
N ARG A 130 11.88 10.93 1.13
CA ARG A 130 11.81 9.68 0.39
C ARG A 130 10.54 8.98 0.79
N TYR A 131 9.68 8.71 -0.18
CA TYR A 131 8.36 8.17 0.09
C TYR A 131 7.89 7.24 -1.02
N ILE A 132 6.90 6.42 -0.68
CA ILE A 132 6.20 5.55 -1.62
C ILE A 132 4.83 6.16 -1.89
N THR A 133 4.50 6.36 -3.17
CA THR A 133 3.14 6.70 -3.60
C THR A 133 2.37 5.42 -3.89
N ILE A 134 1.14 5.32 -3.36
CA ILE A 134 0.24 4.20 -3.54
C ILE A 134 -1.06 4.73 -4.12
N THR A 135 -1.36 4.37 -5.36
CA THR A 135 -2.56 4.85 -6.07
C THR A 135 -3.72 3.86 -5.95
N GLY A 136 -4.95 4.33 -6.15
CA GLY A 136 -6.13 3.47 -6.25
C GLY A 136 -6.55 2.80 -4.93
N VAL A 137 -6.19 3.38 -3.79
CA VAL A 137 -6.51 2.80 -2.48
C VAL A 137 -7.90 3.27 -2.04
N PRO A 138 -8.86 2.38 -1.73
CA PRO A 138 -10.15 2.80 -1.18
C PRO A 138 -9.95 3.58 0.13
N CYS A 139 -10.75 4.63 0.36
CA CYS A 139 -10.67 5.46 1.57
C CYS A 139 -10.52 4.65 2.88
N ILE A 140 -11.36 3.63 3.07
CA ILE A 140 -11.30 2.75 4.26
C ILE A 140 -9.96 2.02 4.35
N GLY A 141 -9.40 1.58 3.22
CA GLY A 141 -8.08 0.97 3.16
C GLY A 141 -6.98 1.96 3.55
N ALA A 142 -7.04 3.19 3.04
CA ALA A 142 -6.08 4.25 3.33
C ALA A 142 -6.04 4.60 4.83
N THR A 143 -7.20 4.80 5.47
CA THR A 143 -7.27 5.06 6.93
C THR A 143 -6.72 3.91 7.77
N ARG A 144 -6.81 2.66 7.28
CA ARG A 144 -6.24 1.50 7.98
C ARG A 144 -4.73 1.41 7.81
N ILE A 145 -4.21 1.74 6.63
CA ILE A 145 -2.76 1.82 6.38
C ILE A 145 -2.16 2.89 7.28
N ASP A 146 -2.72 4.11 7.24
CA ASP A 146 -2.35 5.24 8.09
C ASP A 146 -2.25 4.85 9.58
N ARG A 147 -3.34 4.32 10.14
CA ARG A 147 -3.36 3.86 11.54
C ARG A 147 -2.30 2.81 11.86
N ASN A 148 -2.09 1.87 10.95
CA ASN A 148 -1.14 0.78 11.19
C ASN A 148 0.32 1.27 11.15
N LEU A 149 0.62 2.31 10.38
CA LEU A 149 1.98 2.83 10.23
C LEU A 149 2.28 3.93 11.27
N ASP A 150 1.31 4.77 11.58
CA ASP A 150 1.50 5.93 12.46
C ASP A 150 1.31 5.61 13.95
N HIS A 151 0.84 4.42 14.30
CA HIS A 151 0.60 3.95 15.67
C HIS A 151 -0.20 4.92 16.57
N SER A 152 -0.86 5.93 16.00
CA SER A 152 -1.60 6.96 16.73
C SER A 152 -3.01 6.46 17.10
N PRO A 153 -3.48 6.68 18.34
CA PRO A 153 -4.77 6.19 18.79
C PRO A 153 -5.96 6.80 18.03
N ILE A 154 -6.96 5.94 17.77
CA ILE A 154 -8.20 6.19 17.01
C ILE A 154 -9.10 7.17 17.76
N ALA A 155 -8.81 8.47 17.74
CA ALA A 155 -9.65 9.40 18.50
C ALA A 155 -9.85 10.78 17.88
N THR A 156 -9.77 10.95 16.57
CA THR A 156 -10.48 12.04 15.89
C THR A 156 -10.70 11.69 14.42
N PRO A 157 -11.80 12.13 13.80
CA PRO A 157 -11.82 12.33 12.35
C PRO A 157 -10.57 13.14 11.99
N GLN A 158 -9.82 12.75 10.96
CA GLN A 158 -8.59 13.42 10.51
C GLN A 158 -8.92 14.78 9.84
N THR A 159 -9.62 15.65 10.55
CA THR A 159 -9.82 17.05 10.19
C THR A 159 -8.63 17.84 10.73
N GLY A 160 -7.63 18.03 9.89
CA GLY A 160 -6.41 18.75 10.23
C GLY A 160 -5.16 18.06 9.67
N ALA A 161 -4.19 18.84 9.22
CA ALA A 161 -3.02 18.40 8.47
C ALA A 161 -2.27 17.20 9.09
N ASN A 162 -2.40 16.02 8.48
CA ASN A 162 -1.31 15.11 8.14
C ASN A 162 -0.07 15.11 9.10
N ILE A 163 -0.26 14.77 10.36
CA ILE A 163 0.83 14.50 11.32
C ILE A 163 1.12 12.99 11.33
N GLY A 164 2.29 12.58 10.83
CA GLY A 164 2.65 11.17 10.74
C GLY A 164 3.45 10.82 9.49
N LEU A 165 3.59 9.51 9.24
CA LEU A 165 4.27 8.92 8.09
C LEU A 165 3.36 8.81 6.87
N VAL A 166 2.03 8.97 7.00
CA VAL A 166 1.09 8.85 5.87
C VAL A 166 0.41 10.17 5.56
N ARG A 167 0.31 10.51 4.27
CA ARG A 167 -0.45 11.66 3.75
C ARG A 167 -1.21 11.30 2.49
N LEU A 168 -2.18 12.13 2.12
CA LEU A 168 -2.82 12.07 0.81
C LEU A 168 -1.95 12.72 -0.27
N SER A 169 -2.18 12.36 -1.54
CA SER A 169 -1.61 13.04 -2.69
C SER A 169 -2.74 13.68 -3.52
N PRO A 170 -2.72 15.01 -3.77
CA PRO A 170 -1.70 15.97 -3.31
C PRO A 170 -1.71 16.19 -1.79
N ALA A 171 -0.54 16.52 -1.21
CA ALA A 171 -0.30 16.61 0.25
C ALA A 171 -1.18 17.60 1.03
N ALA A 172 -1.79 18.56 0.33
CA ALA A 172 -2.71 19.55 0.88
C ALA A 172 -4.17 19.05 0.97
N ALA A 173 -4.46 17.82 0.51
CA ALA A 173 -5.80 17.26 0.59
C ALA A 173 -6.17 16.87 2.04
N ASN A 174 -7.41 17.17 2.42
CA ASN A 174 -7.99 16.71 3.67
C ASN A 174 -8.41 15.24 3.55
N TRP A 175 -8.31 14.49 4.65
CA TRP A 175 -8.78 13.12 4.70
C TRP A 175 -10.29 13.03 4.41
N PRO A 176 -10.70 12.25 3.40
CA PRO A 176 -12.11 12.14 3.04
C PRO A 176 -12.91 11.40 4.12
N ASN A 177 -14.21 11.73 4.21
CA ASN A 177 -15.12 10.98 5.06
C ASN A 177 -15.51 9.66 4.39
N CYS A 178 -14.88 8.56 4.81
CA CYS A 178 -15.06 7.24 4.20
C CYS A 178 -16.46 6.60 4.39
N THR A 179 -17.43 7.31 4.97
CA THR A 179 -18.79 6.78 5.18
C THR A 179 -19.73 6.98 3.99
N THR A 180 -19.46 7.95 3.10
CA THR A 180 -20.43 8.39 2.08
C THR A 180 -20.03 8.13 0.63
N THR A 181 -18.75 7.86 0.34
CA THR A 181 -18.30 7.54 -1.02
C THR A 181 -17.18 6.49 -1.04
N PRO A 182 -17.24 5.50 -1.95
CA PRO A 182 -16.12 4.61 -2.24
C PRO A 182 -15.11 5.33 -3.14
N ASP A 183 -14.59 6.47 -2.68
CA ASP A 183 -13.57 7.18 -3.44
C ASP A 183 -12.22 6.49 -3.21
N ASN A 184 -11.58 6.14 -4.33
CA ASN A 184 -10.19 5.74 -4.32
C ASN A 184 -9.32 6.99 -4.14
N VAL A 185 -8.40 6.91 -3.20
CA VAL A 185 -7.42 7.95 -2.90
C VAL A 185 -6.02 7.49 -3.30
N THR A 186 -5.15 8.47 -3.49
CA THR A 186 -3.71 8.24 -3.56
C THR A 186 -3.10 8.66 -2.23
N ILE A 187 -2.34 7.76 -1.63
CA ILE A 187 -1.57 8.05 -0.41
C ILE A 187 -0.08 8.08 -0.73
N VAL A 188 0.66 8.85 0.06
CA VAL A 188 2.12 8.85 0.10
C VAL A 188 2.55 8.45 1.51
N VAL A 189 3.56 7.60 1.59
CA VAL A 189 4.08 7.07 2.85
C VAL A 189 5.56 7.37 2.97
N LEU A 190 5.95 8.11 4.00
CA LEU A 190 7.32 8.49 4.28
C LEU A 190 8.16 7.26 4.65
N VAL A 191 9.28 7.10 3.97
CA VAL A 191 10.26 6.04 4.22
C VAL A 191 11.47 6.60 4.95
N SER A 192 12.01 7.73 4.46
CA SER A 192 13.17 8.39 5.04
C SER A 192 13.13 9.89 4.78
N ARG A 193 13.78 10.64 5.65
CA ARG A 193 13.98 12.08 5.55
C ARG A 193 15.40 12.42 5.98
N ASP A 194 16.06 13.33 5.27
CA ASP A 194 17.34 13.87 5.71
C ASP A 194 17.21 14.58 7.07
N GLY A 195 18.22 14.42 7.92
CA GLY A 195 18.31 15.22 9.15
C GLY A 195 18.39 16.72 8.84
N PRO A 196 18.12 17.61 9.81
CA PRO A 196 18.37 19.04 9.62
C PRO A 196 19.83 19.23 9.21
N THR A 197 20.04 19.91 8.08
CA THR A 197 21.38 20.36 7.70
C THR A 197 21.82 21.40 8.73
N ASN A 198 22.81 21.05 9.55
CA ASN A 198 23.47 22.02 10.44
C ASN A 198 24.19 23.10 9.64
#